data_AF-A0A0P8BF17-F1
#
_entry.id   AF-A0A0P8BF17-F1
#
_cell.length_a   1.000
_cell.length_b   1.000
_cell.length_c   1.000
_cell.angle_alpha   90.00
_cell.angle_beta   90.00
_cell.angle_gamma   90.00
#
_symmetry.space_group_name_H-M   'P 1'
#
loop_
_entity.id
_entity.type
_entity.pdbx_description
1 polymer ?
#
loop_
_entity_poly.entity_id
_entity_poly.type
_entity_poly.pdbx_seq_one_letter_code
_entity_poly.pdbx_strand_id
1 'polypeptide(L)'
;MLNLPSGFSVEGAYCLSYDENGRILCIPGSPTIATGRDGKPKVSLVQLPDGFQAAIECEWTISENQKQAILQEVSGQTAAENSTLVKVADLSKVTATLQIKENDDWLTLGPQSTNGLGAYGSVFSVTLSAAAAESVRNALRGQSGWLRLIYTAELKIGTQALVEIEGDIGPAIKALAPPPPPKRGLFNRQEQPEAPTLQTAKEQVEAAIHAGQLNQIIRRDGPIPDEIVRGLQKEVEEIIANQVLEKSLGKNAHWVSTINIRHSKTKNHVESHNIKREADWCSRE
;
A
#
# COMPACT_ATOMS: atom_id res chain seq x y z
N MET A 1 -4.79 13.37 12.39
CA MET A 1 -4.39 11.95 12.50
C MET A 1 -3.99 11.47 11.12
N LEU A 2 -2.91 10.71 11.03
CA LEU A 2 -2.47 10.11 9.77
C LEU A 2 -3.30 8.84 9.56
N ASN A 3 -4.00 8.75 8.43
CA ASN A 3 -4.66 7.51 8.03
C ASN A 3 -3.63 6.62 7.33
N LEU A 4 -2.64 6.14 8.09
CA LEU A 4 -1.58 5.24 7.61
C LEU A 4 -1.86 3.82 8.12
N PRO A 5 -1.42 2.77 7.40
CA PRO A 5 -1.47 1.40 7.91
C PRO A 5 -0.66 1.25 9.19
N SER A 6 -0.93 0.18 9.95
CA SER A 6 -0.20 -0.10 11.20
C SER A 6 1.30 -0.16 10.98
N GLY A 7 2.05 0.45 11.89
CA GLY A 7 3.49 0.62 11.80
C GLY A 7 4.06 1.13 13.12
N PHE A 8 5.30 1.58 13.10
CA PHE A 8 6.00 2.12 14.26
C PHE A 8 6.76 3.39 13.88
N SER A 9 7.28 4.13 14.87
CA SER A 9 8.05 5.35 14.64
C SER A 9 9.43 5.24 15.25
N VAL A 10 10.45 5.70 14.52
CA VAL A 10 11.84 5.75 14.97
C VAL A 10 12.39 7.13 14.63
N GLU A 11 12.84 7.87 15.65
CA GLU A 11 13.40 9.21 15.47
C GLU A 11 12.49 10.14 14.62
N GLY A 12 11.18 10.02 14.81
CA GLY A 12 10.15 10.78 14.09
C GLY A 12 9.81 10.29 12.68
N ALA A 13 10.60 9.41 12.06
CA ALA A 13 10.24 8.73 10.82
C ALA A 13 9.20 7.63 11.11
N TYR A 14 8.24 7.45 10.19
CA TYR A 14 7.21 6.40 10.32
C TYR A 14 7.58 5.20 9.45
N CYS A 15 7.66 4.03 10.06
CA CYS A 15 8.05 2.78 9.43
C CYS A 15 6.83 1.85 9.34
N LEU A 16 6.60 1.28 8.15
CA LEU A 16 5.55 0.29 7.93
C LEU A 16 6.13 -0.94 7.22
N SER A 17 5.70 -2.13 7.64
CA SER A 17 5.96 -3.36 6.90
C SER A 17 5.03 -3.41 5.70
N TYR A 18 5.57 -3.73 4.53
CA TYR A 18 4.78 -3.76 3.29
C TYR A 18 4.76 -5.11 2.59
N ASP A 19 5.51 -6.10 3.11
CA ASP A 19 5.42 -7.48 2.64
C ASP A 19 5.66 -8.50 3.76
N GLU A 20 5.30 -9.76 3.49
CA GLU A 20 5.51 -10.89 4.41
C GLU A 20 7.02 -11.20 4.64
N ASN A 21 7.90 -10.69 3.78
CA ASN A 21 9.36 -10.87 3.90
C ASN A 21 9.98 -9.88 4.89
N GLY A 22 9.17 -9.07 5.57
CA GLY A 22 9.61 -8.13 6.57
C GLY A 22 10.30 -6.90 5.98
N ARG A 23 10.07 -6.56 4.71
CA ARG A 23 10.61 -5.31 4.14
C ARG A 23 9.88 -4.10 4.71
N ILE A 24 10.62 -3.02 4.91
CA ILE A 24 10.15 -1.83 5.62
C ILE A 24 10.18 -0.62 4.69
N LEU A 25 9.04 0.08 4.58
CA LEU A 25 8.93 1.41 3.97
C LEU A 25 8.98 2.47 5.06
N CYS A 26 9.77 3.51 4.84
CA CYS A 26 9.94 4.61 5.77
C CYS A 26 9.46 5.92 5.17
N ILE A 27 8.57 6.60 5.89
CA ILE A 27 8.09 7.94 5.56
C ILE A 27 8.90 8.91 6.41
N PRO A 28 9.48 9.97 5.81
CA PRO A 28 10.23 10.95 6.57
C PRO A 28 9.40 11.62 7.67
N GLY A 29 10.08 12.04 8.74
CA GLY A 29 9.47 12.68 9.90
C GLY A 29 9.03 14.12 9.63
N SER A 30 9.33 15.03 10.55
CA SER A 30 9.07 16.46 10.36
C SER A 30 9.95 17.05 9.25
N PRO A 31 9.43 17.90 8.36
CA PRO A 31 10.23 18.61 7.37
C PRO A 31 11.16 19.63 8.05
N THR A 32 12.23 20.02 7.35
CA THR A 32 13.24 20.96 7.85
C THR A 32 13.68 21.94 6.76
N ILE A 33 14.35 23.02 7.15
CA ILE A 33 15.18 23.79 6.22
C ILE A 33 16.41 22.94 5.88
N ALA A 34 16.75 22.89 4.60
CA ALA A 34 17.89 22.15 4.10
C ALA A 34 19.19 22.74 4.64
N THR A 35 20.16 21.89 4.94
CA THR A 35 21.48 22.32 5.44
C THR A 35 22.55 22.22 4.36
N GLY A 36 23.50 23.16 4.37
CA GLY A 36 24.72 23.11 3.58
C GLY A 36 25.68 22.04 4.08
N ARG A 37 26.82 21.88 3.38
CA ARG A 37 27.90 20.96 3.82
C ARG A 37 28.56 21.39 5.13
N ASP A 38 28.42 22.66 5.50
CA ASP A 38 28.88 23.25 6.75
C ASP A 38 27.87 23.09 7.90
N GLY A 39 26.77 22.37 7.66
CA GLY A 39 25.69 22.17 8.63
C GLY A 39 24.80 23.39 8.82
N LYS A 40 25.03 24.50 8.09
CA LYS A 40 24.23 25.71 8.25
C LYS A 40 22.94 25.65 7.44
N PRO A 41 21.84 26.25 7.92
CA PRO A 41 20.61 26.37 7.14
C PRO A 41 20.86 27.10 5.82
N LYS A 42 20.33 26.58 4.71
CA LYS A 42 20.36 27.20 3.40
C LYS A 42 19.30 28.30 3.28
N VAL A 43 19.56 29.39 3.99
CA VAL A 43 18.75 30.61 3.98
C VAL A 43 19.62 31.77 3.53
N SER A 44 19.18 32.46 2.48
CA SER A 44 19.74 33.74 2.06
C SER A 44 18.74 34.85 2.38
N LEU A 45 19.19 35.90 3.06
CA LEU A 45 18.39 37.08 3.36
C LEU A 45 19.21 38.32 3.03
N VAL A 46 18.86 39.00 1.95
CA VAL A 46 19.59 40.16 1.43
C VAL A 46 18.74 41.41 1.59
N GLN A 47 19.29 42.45 2.20
CA GLN A 47 18.61 43.73 2.31
C GLN A 47 18.64 44.47 0.97
N LEU A 48 17.48 44.95 0.52
CA LEU A 48 17.28 45.80 -0.64
C LEU A 48 16.74 47.17 -0.17
N PRO A 49 16.74 48.22 -1.02
CA PRO A 49 16.17 49.51 -0.64
C PRO A 49 14.71 49.44 -0.15
N ASP A 50 13.90 48.58 -0.78
CA ASP A 50 12.46 48.49 -0.55
C ASP A 50 12.03 47.25 0.27
N GLY A 51 12.97 46.52 0.88
CA GLY A 51 12.63 45.33 1.67
C GLY A 51 13.78 44.33 1.80
N PHE A 52 13.45 43.05 1.97
CA PHE A 52 14.43 41.98 2.08
C PHE A 52 14.15 40.88 1.07
N GLN A 53 15.10 40.55 0.21
CA GLN A 53 15.00 39.36 -0.63
C GLN A 53 15.38 38.14 0.19
N ALA A 54 14.46 37.19 0.35
CA ALA A 54 14.71 35.91 0.98
C ALA A 54 14.73 34.78 -0.07
N ALA A 55 15.62 33.81 0.15
CA ALA A 55 15.60 32.50 -0.51
C ALA A 55 15.79 31.42 0.56
N ILE A 56 14.81 30.53 0.73
CA ILE A 56 14.78 29.51 1.77
C ILE A 56 14.62 28.14 1.11
N GLU A 57 15.64 27.29 1.22
CA GLU A 57 15.61 25.91 0.74
C GLU A 57 15.11 24.98 1.85
N CYS A 58 14.06 24.22 1.56
CA CYS A 58 13.42 23.28 2.48
C CYS A 58 13.57 21.85 1.96
N GLU A 59 13.59 20.89 2.85
CA GLU A 59 13.62 19.48 2.52
C GLU A 59 12.75 18.64 3.45
N TRP A 60 12.21 17.56 2.88
CA TRP A 60 11.55 16.49 3.62
C TRP A 60 12.22 15.18 3.23
N THR A 61 13.10 14.70 4.09
CA THR A 61 14.00 13.56 3.82
C THR A 61 14.27 12.78 5.11
N ILE A 62 14.75 11.54 4.96
CA ILE A 62 15.26 10.75 6.08
C ILE A 62 16.75 11.03 6.21
N SER A 63 17.16 11.54 7.36
CA SER A 63 18.58 11.76 7.65
C SER A 63 19.33 10.43 7.80
N GLU A 64 20.64 10.43 7.63
CA GLU A 64 21.44 9.21 7.80
C GLU A 64 21.35 8.66 9.23
N ASN A 65 21.29 9.54 10.25
CA ASN A 65 21.10 9.13 11.64
C ASN A 65 19.76 8.42 11.85
N GLN A 66 18.67 8.97 11.27
CA GLN A 66 17.37 8.30 11.31
C GLN A 66 17.41 6.95 10.60
N LYS A 67 18.08 6.85 9.45
CA LYS A 67 18.24 5.59 8.71
C LYS A 67 18.99 4.54 9.53
N GLN A 68 20.08 4.92 10.22
CA GLN A 68 20.82 4.01 11.10
C GLN A 68 19.98 3.57 12.30
N ALA A 69 19.25 4.50 12.93
CA ALA A 69 18.35 4.17 14.04
C ALA A 69 17.24 3.20 13.60
N ILE A 70 16.65 3.42 12.42
CA ILE A 70 15.64 2.51 11.84
C ILE A 70 16.24 1.12 11.60
N LEU A 71 17.44 1.04 11.02
CA LEU A 71 18.11 -0.23 10.77
C LEU A 71 18.39 -0.99 12.07
N GLN A 72 18.82 -0.29 13.12
CA GLN A 72 19.04 -0.88 14.44
C GLN A 72 17.74 -1.41 15.04
N GLU A 73 16.68 -0.60 15.06
CA GLU A 73 15.36 -0.99 15.58
C GLU A 73 14.82 -2.23 14.85
N VAL A 74 14.87 -2.21 13.52
CA VAL A 74 14.38 -3.31 12.69
C VAL A 74 15.17 -4.59 12.92
N SER A 75 16.51 -4.50 13.01
CA SER A 75 17.37 -5.66 13.26
C SER A 75 17.14 -6.31 14.63
N GLY A 76 16.66 -5.55 15.62
CA GLY A 76 16.29 -6.06 16.93
C GLY A 76 14.97 -6.83 16.93
N GLN A 77 14.11 -6.59 15.94
CA GLN A 77 12.77 -7.19 15.84
C GLN A 77 12.74 -8.43 14.93
N THR A 78 13.58 -8.49 13.90
CA THR A 78 13.62 -9.63 12.97
C THR A 78 14.74 -10.61 13.34
N ALA A 79 14.41 -11.90 13.46
CA ALA A 79 15.38 -12.95 13.71
C ALA A 79 16.36 -13.09 12.51
N ALA A 80 17.51 -12.42 12.62
CA ALA A 80 18.85 -12.61 12.03
C ALA A 80 19.10 -13.16 10.61
N GLU A 81 18.14 -13.70 9.86
CA GLU A 81 18.43 -14.40 8.58
C GLU A 81 17.94 -13.68 7.32
N ASN A 82 17.01 -12.73 7.45
CA ASN A 82 16.57 -11.93 6.31
C ASN A 82 17.20 -10.55 6.36
N SER A 83 17.95 -10.19 5.32
CA SER A 83 18.43 -8.82 5.12
C SER A 83 17.22 -7.89 5.00
N THR A 84 16.75 -7.32 6.10
CA THR A 84 15.60 -6.44 6.06
C THR A 84 15.94 -5.22 5.20
N LEU A 85 15.28 -5.14 4.05
CA LEU A 85 15.42 -4.00 3.15
C LEU A 85 14.60 -2.84 3.71
N VAL A 86 15.30 -1.83 4.21
CA VAL A 86 14.72 -0.53 4.58
C VAL A 86 14.77 0.38 3.37
N LYS A 87 13.61 0.85 2.92
CA LYS A 87 13.48 1.74 1.76
C LYS A 87 12.71 3.00 2.15
N VAL A 88 13.14 4.17 1.65
CA VAL A 88 12.34 5.40 1.76
C VAL A 88 11.11 5.27 0.88
N ALA A 89 9.94 5.59 1.42
CA ALA A 89 8.69 5.54 0.70
C ALA A 89 8.71 6.47 -0.52
N ASP A 90 8.27 5.93 -1.66
CA ASP A 90 8.08 6.71 -2.87
C ASP A 90 6.75 7.47 -2.74
N LEU A 91 6.86 8.78 -2.51
CA LEU A 91 5.73 9.65 -2.30
C LEU A 91 5.42 10.40 -3.60
N SER A 92 4.14 10.43 -3.95
CA SER A 92 3.64 11.12 -5.13
C SER A 92 2.93 12.42 -4.75
N LYS A 93 2.76 13.32 -5.72
CA LYS A 93 2.08 14.63 -5.55
C LYS A 93 2.61 15.43 -4.34
N VAL A 94 3.92 15.35 -4.11
CA VAL A 94 4.52 16.01 -2.96
C VAL A 94 4.56 17.52 -3.17
N THR A 95 3.98 18.26 -2.23
CA THR A 95 4.00 19.73 -2.23
C THR A 95 4.49 20.27 -0.89
N ALA A 96 5.16 21.42 -0.95
CA ALA A 96 5.67 22.15 0.19
C ALA A 96 5.00 23.52 0.29
N THR A 97 4.72 23.95 1.52
CA THR A 97 4.24 25.29 1.86
C THR A 97 5.09 25.82 3.01
N LEU A 98 5.60 27.04 2.86
CA LEU A 98 6.33 27.76 3.89
C LEU A 98 5.44 28.87 4.44
N GLN A 99 5.30 28.93 5.77
CA GLN A 99 4.64 30.02 6.45
C GLN A 99 5.66 30.80 7.29
N ILE A 100 5.64 32.12 7.14
CA ILE A 100 6.51 33.06 7.86
C ILE A 100 5.60 33.96 8.68
N LYS A 101 5.85 34.05 9.98
CA LYS A 101 5.07 34.94 10.84
C LYS A 101 5.33 36.39 10.47
N GLU A 102 4.27 37.18 10.31
CA GLU A 102 4.34 38.61 10.01
C GLU A 102 3.34 39.34 10.90
N ASN A 103 3.84 40.02 11.93
CA ASN A 103 3.03 40.55 13.03
C ASN A 103 2.23 39.42 13.72
N ASP A 104 0.89 39.52 13.73
CA ASP A 104 -0.02 38.52 14.29
C ASP A 104 -0.56 37.52 13.24
N ASP A 105 -0.17 37.67 11.97
CA ASP A 105 -0.60 36.83 10.85
C ASP A 105 0.53 35.97 10.26
N TRP A 106 0.18 35.11 9.29
CA TRP A 106 1.13 34.25 8.57
C TRP A 106 1.19 34.61 7.08
N LEU A 107 2.35 35.05 6.62
CA LEU A 107 2.68 35.09 5.20
C LEU A 107 2.87 33.65 4.70
N THR A 108 2.02 33.20 3.78
CA THR A 108 2.03 31.83 3.25
C THR A 108 2.59 31.80 1.83
N LEU A 109 3.57 30.94 1.58
CA LEU A 109 4.23 30.74 0.29
C LEU A 109 4.01 29.29 -0.17
N GLY A 110 3.45 29.11 -1.36
CA GLY A 110 3.12 27.81 -1.94
C GLY A 110 1.60 27.54 -2.02
N PRO A 111 1.17 26.29 -2.26
CA PRO A 111 1.99 25.08 -2.37
C PRO A 111 2.91 25.08 -3.60
N GLN A 112 4.15 24.62 -3.44
CA GLN A 112 5.09 24.37 -4.52
C GLN A 112 5.33 22.87 -4.67
N SER A 113 5.38 22.36 -5.90
CA SER A 113 5.82 21.00 -6.16
C SER A 113 7.27 20.83 -5.72
N THR A 114 7.59 19.68 -5.14
CA THR A 114 8.96 19.37 -4.72
C THR A 114 9.71 18.64 -5.83
N ASN A 115 11.03 18.74 -5.79
CA ASN A 115 11.91 18.01 -6.71
C ASN A 115 12.38 16.71 -6.05
N GLY A 116 12.44 15.62 -6.82
CA GLY A 116 13.27 14.45 -6.49
C GLY A 116 12.54 13.20 -5.99
N LEU A 117 13.28 12.08 -6.08
CA LEU A 117 12.95 10.78 -5.50
C LEU A 117 13.72 10.64 -4.18
N GLY A 118 13.03 10.60 -3.04
CA GLY A 118 13.61 10.28 -1.73
C GLY A 118 14.08 11.46 -0.86
N ALA A 119 14.40 12.61 -1.46
CA ALA A 119 14.63 13.87 -0.75
C ALA A 119 13.80 14.98 -1.38
N TYR A 120 12.65 15.30 -0.77
CA TYR A 120 11.66 16.20 -1.36
C TYR A 120 12.04 17.66 -1.09
N GLY A 121 12.82 18.24 -1.99
CA GLY A 121 13.34 19.61 -1.88
C GLY A 121 12.43 20.66 -2.50
N SER A 122 12.39 21.86 -1.91
CA SER A 122 11.71 23.05 -2.47
C SER A 122 12.48 24.32 -2.12
N VAL A 123 12.41 25.35 -2.97
CA VAL A 123 13.07 26.64 -2.75
C VAL A 123 12.04 27.76 -2.85
N PHE A 124 11.83 28.48 -1.76
CA PHE A 124 10.96 29.65 -1.70
C PHE A 124 11.77 30.92 -1.85
N SER A 125 11.53 31.68 -2.92
CA SER A 125 12.12 32.99 -3.15
C SER A 125 11.05 34.08 -3.08
N VAL A 126 11.20 35.06 -2.19
CA VAL A 126 10.19 36.09 -1.94
C VAL A 126 10.82 37.39 -1.43
N THR A 127 10.19 38.53 -1.73
CA THR A 127 10.50 39.81 -1.08
C THR A 127 9.68 39.95 0.20
N LEU A 128 10.36 40.11 1.33
CA LEU A 128 9.78 40.21 2.66
C LEU A 128 9.74 41.66 3.14
N SER A 129 8.72 41.96 3.96
CA SER A 129 8.72 43.15 4.80
C SER A 129 9.80 43.06 5.90
N ALA A 130 10.04 44.16 6.60
CA ALA A 130 10.95 44.15 7.74
C ALA A 130 10.49 43.22 8.87
N ALA A 131 9.17 43.12 9.09
CA ALA A 131 8.58 42.26 10.12
C ALA A 131 8.78 40.77 9.80
N ALA A 132 8.46 40.36 8.55
CA ALA A 132 8.66 38.98 8.11
C ALA A 132 10.16 38.60 8.06
N ALA A 133 11.03 39.54 7.66
CA ALA A 133 12.48 39.34 7.68
C ALA A 133 13.02 39.13 9.11
N GLU A 134 12.50 39.85 10.11
CA GLU A 134 12.89 39.62 11.51
C GLU A 134 12.42 38.26 12.03
N SER A 135 11.23 37.79 11.64
CA SER A 135 10.79 36.42 11.93
C SER A 135 11.75 35.36 11.38
N VAL A 136 12.22 35.53 10.14
CA VAL A 136 13.26 34.65 9.57
C VAL A 136 14.53 34.69 10.41
N ARG A 137 15.01 35.87 10.81
CA ARG A 137 16.20 35.99 11.68
C ARG A 137 15.99 35.34 13.04
N ASN A 138 14.81 35.47 13.65
CA ASN A 138 14.49 34.85 14.92
C ASN A 138 14.50 33.33 14.83
N ALA A 139 13.95 32.75 13.76
CA ALA A 139 14.06 31.32 13.51
C ALA A 139 15.51 30.86 13.32
N LEU A 140 16.33 31.64 12.61
CA LEU A 140 17.78 31.41 12.46
C LEU A 140 18.59 31.60 13.75
N ARG A 141 17.99 32.19 14.80
CA ARG A 141 18.55 32.29 16.16
C ARG A 141 17.98 31.21 17.09
N GLY A 142 17.32 30.20 16.55
CA GLY A 142 16.76 29.08 17.32
C GLY A 142 15.43 29.37 18.02
N GLN A 143 14.78 30.50 17.74
CA GLN A 143 13.45 30.76 18.29
C GLN A 143 12.38 30.02 17.48
N SER A 144 11.53 29.24 18.15
CA SER A 144 10.43 28.51 17.52
C SER A 144 9.22 29.42 17.26
N GLY A 145 8.30 28.96 16.40
CA GLY A 145 7.03 29.64 16.13
C GLY A 145 7.10 30.81 15.14
N TRP A 146 8.24 31.04 14.51
CA TRP A 146 8.43 32.11 13.50
C TRP A 146 8.39 31.61 12.06
N LEU A 147 8.82 30.37 11.83
CA LEU A 147 8.79 29.70 10.54
C LEU A 147 8.09 28.36 10.70
N ARG A 148 7.25 28.01 9.72
CA ARG A 148 6.53 26.75 9.69
C ARG A 148 6.57 26.14 8.31
N LEU A 149 6.91 24.86 8.26
CA LEU A 149 6.95 24.07 7.04
C LEU A 149 5.82 23.06 7.05
N ILE A 150 5.08 23.01 5.95
CA ILE A 150 3.99 22.06 5.74
C ILE A 150 4.29 21.30 4.46
N TYR A 151 4.38 19.98 4.55
CA TYR A 151 4.48 19.10 3.42
C TYR A 151 3.21 18.25 3.32
N THR A 152 2.72 18.09 2.09
CA THR A 152 1.64 17.13 1.79
C THR A 152 2.08 16.20 0.67
N ALA A 153 1.61 14.95 0.71
CA ALA A 153 1.93 13.94 -0.28
C ALA A 153 0.88 12.83 -0.32
N GLU A 154 0.96 12.02 -1.37
CA GLU A 154 0.20 10.78 -1.53
C GLU A 154 1.16 9.59 -1.52
N LEU A 155 1.02 8.72 -0.53
CA LEU A 155 1.68 7.41 -0.49
C LEU A 155 0.78 6.38 -1.16
N LYS A 156 1.36 5.61 -2.09
CA LYS A 156 0.68 4.47 -2.72
C LYS A 156 1.32 3.18 -2.27
N ILE A 157 0.54 2.30 -1.66
CA ILE A 157 0.99 0.97 -1.24
C ILE A 157 0.35 -0.04 -2.17
N GLY A 158 1.18 -0.74 -2.94
CA GLY A 158 0.75 -1.86 -3.76
C GLY A 158 0.68 -3.12 -2.91
N THR A 159 -0.48 -3.76 -2.89
CA THR A 159 -0.72 -5.04 -2.23
C THR A 159 -1.20 -6.07 -3.24
N GLN A 160 -1.01 -7.36 -2.95
CA GLN A 160 -1.38 -8.45 -3.85
C GLN A 160 -2.14 -9.57 -3.13
N ALA A 161 -3.30 -9.95 -3.67
CA ALA A 161 -4.04 -11.12 -3.20
C ALA A 161 -3.89 -12.25 -4.22
N LEU A 162 -3.62 -13.45 -3.71
CA LEU A 162 -3.65 -14.70 -4.46
C LEU A 162 -4.72 -15.60 -3.85
N VAL A 163 -5.62 -16.10 -4.68
CA VAL A 163 -6.50 -17.22 -4.32
C VAL A 163 -6.17 -18.38 -5.24
N GLU A 164 -5.89 -19.54 -4.64
CA GLU A 164 -5.65 -20.80 -5.33
C GLU A 164 -6.62 -21.85 -4.78
N ILE A 165 -7.18 -22.65 -5.66
CA ILE A 165 -7.97 -23.83 -5.30
C ILE A 165 -7.36 -25.02 -6.04
N GLU A 166 -6.98 -26.04 -5.29
CA GLU A 166 -6.40 -27.28 -5.82
C GLU A 166 -7.02 -28.52 -5.17
N GLY A 167 -7.04 -29.64 -5.88
CA GLY A 167 -7.57 -30.90 -5.36
C GLY A 167 -8.32 -31.70 -6.41
N ASP A 168 -9.14 -32.64 -5.96
CA ASP A 168 -9.86 -33.59 -6.82
C ASP A 168 -11.32 -33.16 -7.05
N ILE A 169 -11.68 -32.86 -8.30
CA ILE A 169 -13.07 -32.56 -8.70
C ILE A 169 -13.84 -33.78 -9.19
N GLY A 170 -13.22 -34.97 -9.23
CA GLY A 170 -13.86 -36.23 -9.63
C GLY A 170 -15.17 -36.51 -8.87
N PRO A 171 -15.20 -36.39 -7.53
CA PRO A 171 -16.44 -36.55 -6.76
C PRO A 171 -17.55 -35.58 -7.16
N ALA A 172 -17.22 -34.30 -7.37
CA ALA A 172 -18.18 -33.27 -7.79
C ALA A 172 -18.75 -33.54 -9.19
N ILE A 173 -17.90 -33.96 -10.14
CA ILE A 173 -18.33 -34.36 -11.50
C ILE A 173 -19.26 -35.56 -11.43
N LYS A 174 -18.91 -36.56 -10.62
CA LYS A 174 -19.71 -37.78 -10.46
C LYS A 174 -21.07 -37.50 -9.82
N ALA A 175 -21.13 -36.55 -8.88
CA ALA A 175 -22.38 -36.12 -8.25
C ALA A 175 -23.36 -35.46 -9.22
N LEU A 176 -22.87 -34.79 -10.26
CA LEU A 176 -23.70 -34.14 -11.30
C LEU A 176 -23.90 -34.98 -12.56
N ALA A 177 -23.18 -36.09 -12.69
CA ALA A 177 -23.26 -36.94 -13.87
C ALA A 177 -24.65 -37.58 -13.98
N PRO A 178 -25.26 -37.61 -15.18
CA PRO A 178 -26.50 -38.36 -15.36
C PRO A 178 -26.27 -39.85 -15.04
N PRO A 179 -27.28 -40.54 -14.50
CA PRO A 179 -27.18 -41.96 -14.18
C PRO A 179 -26.81 -42.76 -15.45
N PRO A 180 -26.09 -43.88 -15.30
CA PRO A 180 -25.75 -44.73 -16.43
C PRO A 180 -27.03 -45.21 -17.12
N PRO A 181 -27.04 -45.34 -18.46
CA PRO A 181 -28.20 -45.84 -19.16
C PRO A 181 -28.60 -47.22 -18.60
N PRO A 182 -29.89 -47.46 -18.34
CA PRO A 182 -30.34 -48.74 -17.79
C PRO A 182 -29.95 -49.89 -18.74
N LYS A 183 -29.52 -51.02 -18.16
CA LYS A 183 -29.30 -52.25 -18.94
C LYS A 183 -30.64 -52.64 -19.57
N ARG A 184 -30.76 -52.47 -20.91
CA ARG A 184 -31.93 -52.74 -21.77
C ARG A 184 -33.01 -53.63 -21.12
N GLY A 185 -34.02 -52.99 -20.52
CA GLY A 185 -35.32 -53.59 -20.18
C GLY A 185 -36.39 -52.91 -21.05
N LEU A 186 -37.23 -53.70 -21.72
CA LEU A 186 -38.03 -53.28 -22.88
C LEU A 186 -39.21 -52.32 -22.63
N PHE A 187 -39.50 -51.86 -21.40
CA PHE A 187 -40.82 -51.25 -21.14
C PHE A 187 -40.93 -50.03 -20.21
N ASN A 188 -39.85 -49.35 -19.82
CA ASN A 188 -39.98 -48.10 -19.04
C ASN A 188 -39.29 -46.91 -19.73
N ARG A 189 -40.12 -45.94 -20.17
CA ARG A 189 -39.66 -44.62 -20.57
C ARG A 189 -39.33 -43.84 -19.30
N GLN A 190 -38.10 -43.96 -18.81
CA GLN A 190 -37.63 -43.18 -17.67
C GLN A 190 -37.60 -41.70 -18.04
N GLU A 191 -38.10 -40.85 -17.15
CA GLU A 191 -37.90 -39.41 -17.23
C GLU A 191 -36.40 -39.11 -17.28
N GLN A 192 -36.00 -38.32 -18.28
CA GLN A 192 -34.62 -37.90 -18.41
C GLN A 192 -34.34 -36.91 -17.26
N PRO A 193 -33.34 -37.16 -16.41
CA PRO A 193 -33.01 -36.23 -15.33
C PRO A 193 -32.65 -34.87 -15.92
N GLU A 194 -33.01 -33.82 -15.18
CA GLU A 194 -32.68 -32.44 -15.57
C GLU A 194 -31.16 -32.30 -15.73
N ALA A 195 -30.75 -31.58 -16.77
CA ALA A 195 -29.34 -31.34 -17.00
C ALA A 195 -28.76 -30.50 -15.86
N PRO A 196 -27.54 -30.80 -15.38
CA PRO A 196 -26.90 -29.98 -14.36
C PRO A 196 -26.75 -28.55 -14.87
N THR A 197 -26.92 -27.60 -13.95
CA THR A 197 -26.78 -26.17 -14.21
C THR A 197 -25.46 -25.67 -13.62
N LEU A 198 -25.02 -24.47 -14.04
CA LEU A 198 -23.86 -23.81 -13.43
C LEU A 198 -24.07 -23.59 -11.93
N GLN A 199 -25.30 -23.31 -11.49
CA GLN A 199 -25.61 -23.12 -10.09
C GLN A 199 -25.39 -24.41 -9.29
N THR A 200 -25.92 -25.54 -9.77
CA THR A 200 -25.67 -26.85 -9.13
C THR A 200 -24.18 -27.23 -9.15
N ALA A 201 -23.44 -26.82 -10.18
CA ALA A 201 -21.99 -27.03 -10.21
C ALA A 201 -21.24 -26.18 -9.17
N LYS A 202 -21.64 -24.92 -8.97
CA LYS A 202 -21.08 -24.05 -7.92
C LYS A 202 -21.32 -24.65 -6.53
N GLU A 203 -22.53 -25.15 -6.27
CA GLU A 203 -22.87 -25.81 -5.01
C GLU A 203 -22.02 -27.07 -4.75
N GLN A 204 -21.72 -27.86 -5.79
CA GLN A 204 -20.82 -29.01 -5.64
C GLN A 204 -19.36 -28.61 -5.40
N VAL A 205 -18.89 -27.51 -5.99
CA VAL A 205 -17.55 -26.98 -5.72
C VAL A 205 -17.45 -26.50 -4.26
N GLU A 206 -18.45 -25.76 -3.78
CA GLU A 206 -18.53 -25.32 -2.38
C GLU A 206 -18.57 -26.52 -1.41
N ALA A 207 -19.37 -27.54 -1.71
CA ALA A 207 -19.42 -28.77 -0.93
C ALA A 207 -18.07 -29.51 -0.93
N ALA A 208 -17.36 -29.57 -2.06
CA ALA A 208 -16.04 -30.19 -2.16
C ALA A 208 -14.97 -29.43 -1.37
N ILE A 209 -15.03 -28.10 -1.31
CA ILE A 209 -14.19 -27.28 -0.45
C ILE A 209 -14.50 -27.58 1.03
N HIS A 210 -15.77 -27.58 1.42
CA HIS A 210 -16.19 -27.89 2.79
C HIS A 210 -15.82 -29.31 3.24
N ALA A 211 -15.81 -30.27 2.30
CA ALA A 211 -15.42 -31.65 2.56
C ALA A 211 -13.89 -31.87 2.58
N GLY A 212 -13.08 -30.84 2.31
CA GLY A 212 -11.62 -30.94 2.22
C GLY A 212 -11.11 -31.70 0.99
N GLN A 213 -11.95 -31.88 -0.04
CA GLN A 213 -11.56 -32.47 -1.32
C GLN A 213 -10.85 -31.46 -2.22
N LEU A 214 -11.24 -30.18 -2.07
CA LEU A 214 -10.57 -29.03 -2.65
C LEU A 214 -9.97 -28.18 -1.54
N ASN A 215 -8.67 -27.97 -1.59
CA ASN A 215 -7.94 -27.09 -0.70
C ASN A 215 -7.95 -25.68 -1.27
N GLN A 216 -8.45 -24.73 -0.48
CA GLN A 216 -8.37 -23.32 -0.80
C GLN A 216 -7.18 -22.69 -0.08
N ILE A 217 -6.29 -22.07 -0.84
CA ILE A 217 -5.12 -21.36 -0.36
C ILE A 217 -5.32 -19.88 -0.68
N ILE A 218 -5.30 -19.06 0.37
CA ILE A 218 -5.39 -17.61 0.25
C ILE A 218 -4.09 -17.01 0.76
N ARG A 219 -3.42 -16.20 -0.06
CA ARG A 219 -2.24 -15.43 0.35
C ARG A 219 -2.50 -13.95 0.15
N ARG A 220 -2.06 -13.13 1.10
CA ARG A 220 -2.25 -11.67 1.10
C ARG A 220 -0.91 -11.00 1.36
N ASP A 221 -0.40 -10.31 0.36
CA ASP A 221 0.76 -9.44 0.51
C ASP A 221 0.29 -8.05 0.91
N GLY A 222 0.14 -7.82 2.22
CA GLY A 222 -0.30 -6.55 2.82
C GLY A 222 -1.80 -6.43 3.12
N PRO A 223 -2.27 -5.24 3.56
CA PRO A 223 -3.67 -5.00 3.87
C PRO A 223 -4.51 -4.98 2.59
N ILE A 224 -5.36 -5.99 2.41
CA ILE A 224 -6.26 -6.11 1.26
C ILE A 224 -7.69 -6.21 1.77
N PRO A 225 -8.62 -5.39 1.24
CA PRO A 225 -10.03 -5.50 1.57
C PRO A 225 -10.58 -6.91 1.30
N ASP A 226 -11.32 -7.47 2.26
CA ASP A 226 -11.91 -8.81 2.13
C ASP A 226 -12.82 -8.96 0.91
N GLU A 227 -13.43 -7.87 0.45
CA GLU A 227 -14.22 -7.87 -0.79
C GLU A 227 -13.40 -8.26 -2.03
N ILE A 228 -12.14 -7.80 -2.11
CA ILE A 228 -11.24 -8.14 -3.23
C ILE A 228 -10.92 -9.64 -3.19
N VAL A 229 -10.64 -10.17 -2.00
CA VAL A 229 -10.33 -11.59 -1.80
C VAL A 229 -11.56 -12.46 -2.11
N ARG A 230 -12.75 -12.09 -1.60
CA ARG A 230 -14.00 -12.79 -1.91
C ARG A 230 -14.34 -12.75 -3.40
N GLY A 231 -14.05 -11.63 -4.08
CA GLY A 231 -14.20 -11.51 -5.52
C GLY A 231 -13.31 -12.51 -6.28
N LEU A 232 -12.02 -12.54 -5.93
CA LEU A 232 -11.07 -13.51 -6.51
C LEU A 232 -11.49 -14.96 -6.25
N GLN A 233 -11.92 -15.26 -5.03
CA GLN A 233 -12.41 -16.59 -4.67
C GLN A 233 -13.57 -17.03 -5.57
N LYS A 234 -14.59 -16.17 -5.73
CA LYS A 234 -15.72 -16.45 -6.61
C LYS A 234 -15.29 -16.66 -8.06
N GLU A 235 -14.31 -15.90 -8.56
CA GLU A 235 -13.78 -16.09 -9.92
C GLU A 235 -13.11 -17.47 -10.08
N VAL A 236 -12.32 -17.92 -9.11
CA VAL A 236 -11.67 -19.25 -9.15
C VAL A 236 -12.71 -20.36 -9.03
N GLU A 237 -13.65 -20.23 -8.10
CA GLU A 237 -14.76 -21.18 -7.92
C GLU A 237 -15.62 -21.30 -9.18
N GLU A 238 -15.91 -20.19 -9.87
CA GLU A 238 -16.67 -20.20 -11.11
C GLU A 238 -15.90 -20.87 -12.26
N ILE A 239 -14.58 -20.69 -12.35
CA ILE A 239 -13.73 -21.42 -13.32
C ILE A 239 -13.85 -22.93 -13.07
N ILE A 240 -13.75 -23.36 -11.81
CA ILE A 240 -13.84 -24.77 -11.44
C ILE A 240 -15.26 -25.31 -11.70
N ALA A 241 -16.30 -24.56 -11.34
CA ALA A 241 -17.69 -24.95 -11.55
C ALA A 241 -18.00 -25.15 -13.04
N ASN A 242 -17.47 -24.28 -13.91
CA ASN A 242 -17.59 -24.46 -15.37
C ASN A 242 -16.88 -25.75 -15.84
N GLN A 243 -15.71 -26.09 -15.30
CA GLN A 243 -15.02 -27.34 -15.63
C GLN A 243 -15.77 -28.57 -15.12
N VAL A 244 -16.34 -28.50 -13.92
CA VAL A 244 -17.19 -29.55 -13.36
C VAL A 244 -18.41 -29.78 -14.26
N LEU A 245 -19.10 -28.71 -14.65
CA LEU A 245 -20.28 -28.75 -15.51
C LEU A 245 -19.96 -29.32 -16.90
N GLU A 246 -18.89 -28.84 -17.55
CA GLU A 246 -18.48 -29.33 -18.87
C GLU A 246 -18.18 -30.84 -18.82
N LYS A 247 -17.47 -31.28 -17.79
CA LYS A 247 -17.08 -32.68 -17.63
C LYS A 247 -18.25 -33.57 -17.20
N SER A 248 -19.21 -33.06 -16.42
CA SER A 248 -20.39 -33.84 -15.99
C SER A 248 -21.33 -34.17 -17.14
N LEU A 249 -21.32 -33.38 -18.21
CA LEU A 249 -22.08 -33.64 -19.44
C LEU A 249 -21.44 -34.69 -20.35
N GLY A 250 -20.22 -35.15 -20.04
CA GLY A 250 -19.51 -36.18 -20.80
C GLY A 250 -20.12 -37.58 -20.64
N LYS A 251 -20.09 -38.39 -21.71
CA LYS A 251 -20.65 -39.77 -21.73
C LYS A 251 -20.12 -40.70 -20.64
N ASN A 252 -18.93 -40.40 -20.10
CA ASN A 252 -18.24 -41.21 -19.09
C ASN A 252 -18.17 -40.52 -17.71
N ALA A 253 -18.91 -39.43 -17.48
CA ALA A 253 -18.84 -38.66 -16.25
C ALA A 253 -19.10 -39.51 -14.98
N HIS A 254 -20.00 -40.49 -15.07
CA HIS A 254 -20.32 -41.41 -13.98
C HIS A 254 -19.20 -42.41 -13.62
N TRP A 255 -18.20 -42.58 -14.50
CA TRP A 255 -17.03 -43.43 -14.29
C TRP A 255 -15.79 -42.64 -13.85
N VAL A 256 -15.88 -41.32 -13.73
CA VAL A 256 -14.76 -40.49 -13.27
C VAL A 256 -14.47 -40.83 -11.81
N SER A 257 -13.24 -41.26 -11.53
CA SER A 257 -12.76 -41.51 -10.17
C SER A 257 -12.04 -40.30 -9.59
N THR A 258 -11.13 -39.69 -10.37
CA THR A 258 -10.25 -38.61 -9.92
C THR A 258 -9.92 -37.69 -11.09
N ILE A 259 -10.00 -36.39 -10.87
CA ILE A 259 -9.51 -35.32 -11.75
C ILE A 259 -8.90 -34.24 -10.87
N ASN A 260 -7.57 -34.24 -10.81
CA ASN A 260 -6.83 -33.22 -10.08
C ASN A 260 -6.80 -31.91 -10.87
N ILE A 261 -7.05 -30.81 -10.18
CA ILE A 261 -6.97 -29.46 -10.72
C ILE A 261 -6.12 -28.58 -9.81
N ARG A 262 -5.62 -27.49 -10.40
CA ARG A 262 -5.08 -26.34 -9.68
C ARG A 262 -5.43 -25.10 -10.50
N HIS A 263 -6.18 -24.19 -9.91
CA HIS A 263 -6.48 -22.90 -10.50
C HIS A 263 -6.14 -21.80 -9.52
N SER A 264 -5.53 -20.74 -10.04
CA SER A 264 -5.19 -19.58 -9.23
C SER A 264 -5.52 -18.28 -9.94
N LYS A 265 -5.82 -17.27 -9.14
CA LYS A 265 -6.03 -15.89 -9.58
C LYS A 265 -5.31 -14.95 -8.65
N THR A 266 -4.70 -13.94 -9.26
CA THR A 266 -3.98 -12.89 -8.55
C THR A 266 -4.60 -11.55 -8.88
N LYS A 267 -4.75 -10.68 -7.89
CA LYS A 267 -5.20 -9.30 -8.07
C LYS A 267 -4.30 -8.36 -7.30
N ASN A 268 -3.79 -7.35 -8.01
CA ASN A 268 -3.09 -6.24 -7.40
C ASN A 268 -4.12 -5.21 -6.93
N HIS A 269 -3.87 -4.63 -5.75
CA HIS A 269 -4.62 -3.53 -5.20
C HIS A 269 -3.64 -2.40 -4.84
N VAL A 270 -4.06 -1.16 -5.00
CA VAL A 270 -3.25 0.00 -4.61
C VAL A 270 -4.09 0.84 -3.67
N GLU A 271 -3.62 0.97 -2.43
CA GLU A 271 -4.20 1.87 -1.45
C GLU A 271 -3.45 3.19 -1.48
N SER A 272 -4.21 4.30 -1.51
CA SER A 272 -3.67 5.67 -1.52
C SER A 272 -3.90 6.31 -0.15
N HIS A 273 -2.82 6.78 0.48
CA HIS A 273 -2.85 7.48 1.76
C HIS A 273 -2.36 8.91 1.60
N ASN A 274 -3.17 9.88 2.03
CA ASN A 274 -2.75 11.27 2.09
C ASN A 274 -1.92 11.50 3.36
N ILE A 275 -0.72 12.04 3.18
CA ILE A 275 0.21 12.37 4.25
C ILE A 275 0.30 13.88 4.35
N LYS A 276 0.18 14.38 5.58
CA LYS A 276 0.55 15.75 5.95
C LYS A 276 1.60 15.69 7.05
N ARG A 277 2.68 16.46 6.91
CA ARG A 277 3.66 16.74 7.95
C ARG A 277 3.79 18.24 8.13
N GLU A 278 3.94 18.66 9.36
CA GLU A 278 4.06 20.06 9.74
C GLU A 278 5.12 20.18 10.82
N ALA A 279 5.94 21.22 10.74
CA ALA A 279 6.95 21.52 11.73
C ALA A 279 7.16 23.02 11.84
N ASP A 280 7.14 23.53 13.07
CA ASP A 280 7.72 24.84 13.36
C ASP A 280 9.24 24.67 13.33
N TRP A 281 9.90 25.38 12.43
CA TRP A 281 11.34 25.29 12.24
C TRP A 281 12.07 26.40 13.01
N CYS A 282 13.16 26.00 13.64
CA CYS A 282 14.16 26.89 14.23
C CYS A 282 15.52 26.19 14.16
N SER A 283 16.61 26.96 14.09
CA SER A 283 17.96 26.40 14.19
C SER A 283 18.18 25.93 15.63
N ARG A 284 18.02 24.63 15.90
CA ARG A 284 18.44 24.07 17.18
C ARG A 284 19.97 24.22 17.28
N GLU A 285 20.44 24.84 18.36
CA GLU A 285 21.86 24.85 18.76
C GLU A 285 22.36 23.44 19.06
#